data_AF-A0A662I4H1-F1
#
_entry.id   AF-A0A662I4H1-F1
#
_cell.length_a   1.000
_cell.length_b   1.000
_cell.length_c   1.000
_cell.angle_alpha   90.00
_cell.angle_beta   90.00
_cell.angle_gamma   90.00
#
_symmetry.space_group_name_H-M   'P 1'
#
loop_
_entity.id
_entity.type
_entity.pdbx_description
1 polymer ?
#
loop_
_entity_poly.entity_id
_entity_poly.type
_entity_poly.pdbx_seq_one_letter_code
_entity_poly.pdbx_strand_id
1 'polypeptide(L)'
;MEKSGEWDCHFIEWHSAYVLEDGVLILCEGYNGKHWSIGVAFSEDGVNFTKYSKNPIFKPSGSEGVLDKYHVATPFFVALNKNRLLLVYSGGGSPHYPTSLWCLGLAQTKEL
;
A
#
# COMPACT_ATOMS: atom_id res chain seq x y z
N MET A 1 19.81 9.02 -1.52
CA MET A 1 20.32 7.64 -1.41
C MET A 1 19.18 6.80 -0.87
N GLU A 2 18.66 5.87 -1.67
CA GLU A 2 17.69 4.89 -1.19
C GLU A 2 18.32 4.11 -0.04
N LYS A 3 17.64 4.08 1.11
CA LYS A 3 18.08 3.26 2.23
C LYS A 3 17.75 1.82 1.88
N SER A 4 18.78 1.01 1.73
CA SER A 4 18.64 -0.44 1.63
C SER A 4 17.76 -0.95 2.79
N GLY A 5 16.72 -1.72 2.47
CA GLY A 5 15.79 -2.30 3.44
C GLY A 5 14.48 -1.53 3.66
N GLU A 6 14.31 -0.34 3.08
CA GLU A 6 12.99 0.32 3.05
C GLU A 6 12.01 -0.47 2.17
N TRP A 7 10.72 -0.35 2.48
CA TRP A 7 9.65 -1.09 1.78
C TRP A 7 9.51 -0.74 0.29
N ASP A 8 10.00 0.44 -0.11
CA ASP A 8 9.92 0.99 -1.46
C ASP A 8 11.31 1.28 -2.04
N CYS A 9 12.35 0.55 -1.59
CA CYS A 9 13.74 0.83 -1.94
C CYS A 9 14.15 0.44 -3.37
N HIS A 10 13.26 -0.13 -4.20
CA HIS A 10 13.55 -0.48 -5.59
C HIS A 10 12.58 0.17 -6.57
N PHE A 11 11.28 0.00 -6.33
CA PHE A 11 10.25 0.59 -7.20
C PHE A 11 9.14 1.22 -6.35
N ILE A 12 8.55 2.27 -6.91
CA ILE A 12 7.22 2.77 -6.59
C ILE A 12 6.48 2.81 -7.92
N GLU A 13 5.31 2.18 -7.99
CA GLU A 13 4.52 2.08 -9.22
C GLU A 13 3.10 2.63 -9.02
N TRP A 14 2.11 1.77 -8.77
CA TRP A 14 0.73 2.25 -8.65
C TRP A 14 0.54 3.23 -7.48
N HIS A 15 -0.32 4.23 -7.74
CA HIS A 15 -0.71 5.23 -6.78
C HIS A 15 -2.19 5.61 -6.91
N SER A 16 -2.76 6.09 -5.80
CA SER A 16 -4.02 6.83 -5.74
C SER A 16 -3.84 8.06 -4.86
N ALA A 17 -4.58 9.13 -5.16
CA ALA A 17 -4.52 10.38 -4.42
C ALA A 17 -5.90 10.74 -3.88
N TYR A 18 -5.93 11.23 -2.64
CA TYR A 18 -7.14 11.60 -1.91
C TYR A 18 -6.98 13.03 -1.40
N VAL A 19 -7.90 13.91 -1.78
CA VAL A 19 -7.96 15.28 -1.24
C VAL A 19 -8.68 15.23 0.10
N LEU A 20 -8.00 15.72 1.13
CA LEU A 20 -8.50 15.87 2.50
C LEU A 20 -8.75 17.37 2.78
N GLU A 21 -9.31 17.68 3.95
CA GLU A 21 -9.54 19.08 4.35
C GLU A 21 -8.23 19.86 4.53
N ASP A 22 -7.17 19.17 4.94
CA ASP A 22 -5.87 19.74 5.33
C ASP A 22 -4.73 19.43 4.34
N GLY A 23 -5.02 18.75 3.23
CA GLY A 23 -4.00 18.44 2.24
C GLY A 23 -4.35 17.28 1.30
N VAL A 24 -3.32 16.65 0.75
CA VAL A 24 -3.43 15.52 -0.17
C VAL A 24 -2.72 14.31 0.42
N LEU A 25 -3.42 13.19 0.52
CA LEU A 25 -2.86 11.89 0.85
C LEU A 25 -2.63 11.09 -0.43
N ILE A 26 -1.39 10.66 -0.67
CA ILE A 26 -1.06 9.66 -1.68
C ILE A 26 -0.97 8.31 -0.99
N LEU A 27 -1.65 7.33 -1.56
CA LEU A 27 -1.51 5.91 -1.28
C LEU A 27 -0.73 5.30 -2.43
N CYS A 28 0.36 4.60 -2.13
CA CYS A 28 1.24 4.03 -3.15
C CYS A 28 1.72 2.63 -2.77
N GLU A 29 2.05 1.85 -3.79
CA GLU A 29 2.77 0.59 -3.61
C GLU A 29 4.27 0.78 -3.81
N GLY A 30 5.03 -0.07 -3.13
CA GLY A 30 6.48 -0.04 -3.11
C GLY A 30 7.03 -1.45 -3.11
N TYR A 31 8.11 -1.63 -3.87
CA TYR A 31 8.83 -2.88 -3.97
C TYR A 31 10.20 -2.74 -3.30
N ASN A 32 10.53 -3.68 -2.42
CA ASN A 32 11.81 -3.71 -1.72
C ASN A 32 12.83 -4.68 -2.34
N GLY A 33 12.58 -5.17 -3.56
CA GLY A 33 13.40 -6.23 -4.17
C GLY A 33 12.89 -7.65 -3.90
N LYS A 34 11.92 -7.82 -3.00
CA LYS A 34 11.34 -9.13 -2.66
C LYS A 34 9.81 -9.14 -2.57
N HIS A 35 9.23 -8.10 -1.97
CA HIS A 35 7.80 -8.02 -1.68
C HIS A 35 7.24 -6.67 -2.14
N TRP A 36 5.99 -6.69 -2.59
CA TRP A 36 5.20 -5.47 -2.78
C TRP A 36 4.46 -5.18 -1.48
N SER A 37 4.50 -3.93 -1.04
CA SER A 37 3.81 -3.42 0.15
C SER A 37 3.17 -2.08 -0.15
N ILE A 38 2.24 -1.63 0.71
CA ILE A 38 1.50 -0.39 0.50
C ILE A 38 1.85 0.61 1.60
N GLY A 39 2.20 1.83 1.19
CA GLY A 39 2.52 2.95 2.06
C GLY A 39 1.72 4.20 1.69
N VAL A 40 1.89 5.24 2.50
CA VAL A 40 1.27 6.55 2.26
C VAL A 40 2.25 7.69 2.39
N ALA A 41 1.97 8.79 1.69
CA ALA A 41 2.64 10.07 1.87
C ALA A 41 1.59 11.19 1.91
N PHE A 42 1.87 12.25 2.68
CA PHE A 42 0.95 13.37 2.85
C PHE A 42 1.64 14.69 2.47
N SER A 43 0.85 15.63 1.97
CA SER A 43 1.29 16.98 1.61
C SER A 43 0.21 18.00 1.94
N GLU A 44 0.54 19.04 2.70
CA GLU A 44 -0.36 20.18 2.97
C GLU A 44 -0.49 21.08 1.74
N ASP A 45 0.57 21.23 0.95
CA ASP A 45 0.62 22.12 -0.22
C ASP A 45 0.34 21.41 -1.56
N GLY A 46 0.16 20.09 -1.54
CA GLY A 46 -0.06 19.24 -2.72
C GLY A 46 1.17 19.06 -3.61
N VAL A 47 2.34 19.57 -3.22
CA VAL A 47 3.59 19.55 -4.02
C VAL A 47 4.71 18.82 -3.28
N ASN A 48 4.89 19.10 -2.00
CA ASN A 48 5.92 18.53 -1.16
C ASN A 48 5.32 17.41 -0.30
N PHE A 49 5.61 16.16 -0.66
CA PHE A 49 5.08 14.98 0.04
C PHE A 49 6.08 14.42 1.05
N THR A 50 5.59 14.18 2.27
CA THR A 50 6.33 13.49 3.33
C THR A 50 5.77 12.07 3.51
N LYS A 51 6.62 11.05 3.39
CA LYS A 51 6.25 9.66 3.66
C LYS A 51 5.86 9.49 5.13
N TYR A 52 4.83 8.69 5.40
CA TYR A 52 4.50 8.33 6.77
C TYR A 52 5.62 7.50 7.40
N SER A 53 6.06 7.90 8.61
CA SER A 53 7.23 7.31 9.27
C SER A 53 7.06 5.84 9.67
N LYS A 54 5.82 5.33 9.73
CA LYS A 54 5.53 3.91 9.99
C LYS A 54 5.19 3.12 8.73
N ASN A 55 5.47 3.65 7.54
CA ASN A 55 5.31 2.88 6.32
C ASN A 55 6.13 1.57 6.36
N PRO A 56 5.68 0.52 5.65
CA PRO A 56 4.43 0.45 4.91
C PRO A 56 3.25 0.22 5.86
N ILE A 57 2.09 0.81 5.54
CA ILE A 57 0.86 0.69 6.34
C ILE A 57 0.14 -0.65 6.13
N PHE A 58 0.44 -1.36 5.03
CA PHE A 58 -0.10 -2.68 4.75
C PHE A 58 0.98 -3.56 4.11
N LYS A 59 1.16 -4.76 4.65
CA LYS A 59 2.23 -5.70 4.32
C LYS A 59 1.63 -7.03 3.86
N PRO A 60 2.36 -7.82 3.07
CA PRO A 60 1.99 -9.21 2.82
C PRO A 60 1.76 -9.94 4.15
N SER A 61 0.75 -10.81 4.17
CA SER A 61 0.36 -11.53 5.39
C SER A 61 1.39 -12.57 5.82
N GLY A 62 2.21 -13.05 4.87
CA GLY A 62 3.14 -14.15 5.08
C GLY A 62 2.46 -15.50 5.38
N SER A 63 1.13 -15.55 5.39
CA SER A 63 0.38 -16.73 5.79
C SER A 63 0.31 -17.76 4.68
N GLU A 64 0.35 -19.04 5.01
CA GLU A 64 0.30 -20.11 4.01
C GLU A 64 -1.07 -20.21 3.36
N GLY A 65 -1.09 -20.44 2.05
CA GLY A 65 -2.34 -20.70 1.30
C GLY A 65 -3.29 -19.52 1.13
N VAL A 66 -2.88 -18.28 1.49
CA VAL A 66 -3.71 -17.08 1.29
C VAL A 66 -3.22 -16.23 0.11
N LEU A 67 -4.14 -15.40 -0.40
CA LEU A 67 -3.92 -14.60 -1.61
C LEU A 67 -2.81 -13.56 -1.47
N ASP A 68 -2.56 -13.04 -0.26
CA ASP A 68 -1.67 -11.92 0.03
C ASP A 68 -0.38 -12.35 0.72
N LYS A 69 0.00 -13.62 0.58
CA LYS A 69 1.16 -14.20 1.25
C LYS A 69 2.45 -13.43 0.97
N TYR A 70 2.70 -13.08 -0.30
CA TYR A 70 3.98 -12.50 -0.73
C TYR A 70 3.89 -11.05 -1.18
N HIS A 71 2.74 -10.61 -1.66
CA HIS A 71 2.58 -9.28 -2.25
C HIS A 71 1.22 -8.68 -1.90
N VAL A 72 1.21 -7.37 -1.67
CA VAL A 72 0.00 -6.53 -1.66
C VAL A 72 0.27 -5.30 -2.52
N ALA A 73 -0.63 -5.01 -3.45
CA ALA A 73 -0.43 -4.08 -4.56
C ALA A 73 -1.76 -3.43 -5.00
N THR A 74 -1.69 -2.51 -5.96
CA THR A 74 -2.79 -1.77 -6.58
C THR A 74 -3.80 -1.21 -5.57
N PRO A 75 -3.34 -0.42 -4.58
CA PRO A 75 -4.18 -0.04 -3.45
C PRO A 75 -5.19 1.05 -3.82
N PHE A 76 -6.40 0.92 -3.30
CA PHE A 76 -7.44 1.94 -3.39
C PHE A 76 -8.31 1.94 -2.12
N PHE A 77 -8.40 3.09 -1.46
CA PHE A 77 -9.38 3.32 -0.39
C PHE A 77 -10.76 3.64 -0.93
N VAL A 78 -11.77 3.00 -0.33
CA VAL A 78 -13.18 3.32 -0.46
C VAL A 78 -13.69 3.77 0.91
N ALA A 79 -14.25 4.97 0.98
CA ALA A 79 -14.95 5.43 2.19
C ALA A 79 -16.31 4.71 2.29
N LEU A 80 -16.50 3.92 3.35
CA LEU A 80 -17.79 3.28 3.64
C LEU A 80 -18.71 4.21 4.44
N ASN A 81 -18.13 5.07 5.28
CA ASN A 81 -18.77 6.18 5.98
C ASN A 81 -17.70 7.11 6.56
N LYS A 82 -18.10 8.11 7.36
CA LYS A 82 -17.20 9.11 7.96
C LYS A 82 -16.02 8.52 8.74
N ASN A 83 -16.16 7.33 9.33
CA ASN A 83 -15.17 6.77 10.25
C ASN A 83 -14.61 5.41 9.77
N ARG A 84 -14.95 4.96 8.56
CA ARG A 84 -14.55 3.64 8.06
C ARG A 84 -14.08 3.70 6.62
N LEU A 85 -12.83 3.29 6.43
CA LEU A 85 -12.21 3.08 5.13
C LEU A 85 -12.04 1.58 4.87
N LEU A 86 -12.34 1.18 3.64
CA LEU A 86 -12.03 -0.13 3.09
C LEU A 86 -10.84 0.03 2.15
N LEU A 87 -9.75 -0.68 2.41
CA LEU A 87 -8.67 -0.88 1.48
C LEU A 87 -9.02 -2.02 0.53
N VAL A 88 -9.18 -1.69 -0.74
CA VAL A 88 -9.21 -2.64 -1.84
C VAL A 88 -7.78 -2.78 -2.36
N TYR A 89 -7.31 -4.01 -2.53
CA TYR A 89 -5.94 -4.28 -2.97
C TYR A 89 -5.88 -5.58 -3.79
N SER A 90 -4.81 -5.75 -4.56
CA SER A 90 -4.46 -7.03 -5.19
C SER A 90 -3.42 -7.75 -4.35
N GLY A 91 -3.66 -9.02 -4.03
CA GLY A 91 -2.68 -9.86 -3.36
C GLY A 91 -2.05 -10.88 -4.30
N GLY A 92 -0.75 -11.11 -4.10
CA GLY A 92 0.02 -12.12 -4.82
C GLY A 92 0.46 -13.28 -3.92
N GLY A 93 0.03 -14.48 -4.29
CA GLY A 93 0.32 -15.73 -3.58
C GLY A 93 1.62 -16.43 -4.01
N SER A 94 2.34 -15.91 -5.01
CA SER A 94 3.66 -16.43 -5.46
C SER A 94 4.78 -15.49 -5.02
N PRO A 95 5.97 -15.99 -4.65
CA PRO A 95 7.14 -15.14 -4.37
C PRO A 95 7.72 -14.46 -5.62
N HIS A 96 7.39 -14.94 -6.82
CA HIS A 96 7.83 -14.34 -8.07
C HIS A 96 6.68 -13.53 -8.68
N TYR A 97 6.64 -12.23 -8.34
CA TYR A 97 5.53 -11.32 -8.66
C TYR A 97 5.08 -11.31 -10.14
N PRO A 98 5.97 -11.41 -11.17
CA PRO A 98 5.54 -11.41 -12.57
C PRO A 98 4.68 -12.61 -12.96
N THR A 99 4.81 -13.71 -12.21
CA THR A 99 4.07 -14.96 -12.44
C THR A 99 3.02 -15.23 -11.37
N SER A 100 2.83 -14.30 -10.43
CA SER A 100 1.79 -14.46 -9.42
C SER A 100 0.42 -14.36 -10.07
N LEU A 101 -0.49 -15.25 -9.66
CA LEU A 101 -1.91 -14.95 -9.79
C LEU A 101 -2.23 -13.83 -8.81
N TRP A 102 -2.86 -12.76 -9.32
CA TRP A 102 -3.26 -11.60 -8.53
C TRP A 102 -4.76 -11.66 -8.28
N CYS A 103 -5.15 -11.71 -7.01
CA CYS A 103 -6.54 -11.79 -6.58
C CYS A 103 -6.93 -10.54 -5.80
N LEU A 104 -8.18 -10.11 -5.96
CA LEU A 104 -8.72 -8.98 -5.21
C LEU A 104 -8.91 -9.35 -3.73
N GLY A 105 -8.40 -8.50 -2.84
CA GLY A 105 -8.57 -8.58 -1.40
C GLY A 105 -9.16 -7.30 -0.83
N LEU A 106 -9.76 -7.42 0.35
CA LEU A 106 -10.35 -6.32 1.12
C LEU A 106 -9.76 -6.30 2.53
N ALA A 107 -9.36 -5.13 3.01
CA ALA A 107 -8.95 -4.90 4.40
C ALA A 107 -9.64 -3.65 4.94
N GLN A 108 -9.84 -3.57 6.25
CA GLN A 108 -10.43 -2.38 6.90
C GLN A 108 -9.68 -2.05 8.18
N THR A 109 -9.75 -0.79 8.60
CA THR A 109 -9.23 -0.38 9.91
C THR A 109 -10.02 -1.06 11.04
N LYS A 110 -9.32 -1.49 12.10
CA LYS A 110 -9.95 -1.96 13.33
C LYS A 110 -10.16 -0.76 14.25
N GLU A 111 -11.21 -0.01 13.96
CA GLU A 111 -11.55 1.27 14.64
C GLU A 111 -10.45 2.34 14.49
N LEU A 112 -10.84 3.63 14.52
CA LEU A 112 -9.91 4.77 14.41
C LEU A 112 -9.44 5.20 15.80
#